data_AF-A0A9E4I1A1-F1
#
_entry.id   AF-A0A9E4I1A1-F1
#
_cell.length_a   1.000
_cell.length_b   1.000
_cell.length_c   1.000
_cell.angle_alpha   90.00
_cell.angle_beta   90.00
_cell.angle_gamma   90.00
#
_symmetry.space_group_name_H-M   'P 1'
#
loop_
_entity.id
_entity.type
_entity.pdbx_description
1 polymer ?
#
loop_
_entity_poly.entity_id
_entity_poly.type
_entity_poly.pdbx_seq_one_letter_code
_entity_poly.pdbx_strand_id
1 'polypeptide(L)'
;MPTSEAREDRSGWRLGDELWVDWMAGARAAWLDDDPAHAAACCSQADVLASGFEPDDPRRAATSHALALMVPGPEGVEAGLEAALEAWQAAGPWVERMALGVRARSSLFHMRLESKHRGVYPDIARQRCRKMLRAGMALVDAERAARRGDRQAMEAALACRRDAFGDRESAAAAMAHWLGELVRGREIDRFAEHPPVVRDDEARLYAAALLVPPTLDPARRLNAAMRGASRV
;
A
#
# COMPACT_ATOMS: atom_id res chain seq x y z
N MET A 1 -19.94 -34.07 -0.58
CA MET A 1 -19.52 -32.69 -0.87
C MET A 1 -18.29 -32.41 -0.01
N PRO A 2 -17.07 -32.45 -0.56
CA PRO A 2 -15.90 -32.00 0.20
C PRO A 2 -16.05 -30.49 0.41
N THR A 3 -16.03 -30.06 1.66
CA THR A 3 -15.88 -28.65 2.02
C THR A 3 -14.60 -28.14 1.37
N SER A 4 -14.68 -26.97 0.74
CA SER A 4 -13.55 -26.20 0.25
C SER A 4 -12.59 -25.90 1.42
N GLU A 5 -11.78 -26.89 1.81
CA GLU A 5 -10.57 -26.63 2.59
C GLU A 5 -9.70 -25.75 1.70
N ALA A 6 -9.72 -24.46 2.04
CA ALA A 6 -8.84 -23.47 1.44
C ALA A 6 -7.43 -24.05 1.51
N ARG A 7 -6.86 -24.31 0.34
CA ARG A 7 -5.53 -24.87 0.20
C ARG A 7 -4.56 -23.77 0.62
N GLU A 8 -4.33 -23.62 1.93
CA GLU A 8 -3.24 -22.81 2.45
C GLU A 8 -1.95 -23.44 1.91
N ASP A 9 -1.34 -22.77 0.95
CA ASP A 9 -0.02 -23.16 0.50
C ASP A 9 0.99 -22.89 1.63
N ARG A 10 2.25 -23.29 1.46
CA ARG A 10 3.30 -23.10 2.46
C ARG A 10 3.64 -21.61 2.74
N SER A 11 3.01 -20.66 2.04
CA SER A 11 3.18 -19.22 2.25
C SER A 11 2.15 -18.61 3.20
N GLY A 12 1.07 -19.33 3.55
CA GLY A 12 0.02 -18.78 4.42
C GLY A 12 -0.84 -17.69 3.75
N TRP A 13 -0.68 -17.50 2.43
CA TRP A 13 -1.56 -16.66 1.63
C TRP A 13 -2.81 -17.43 1.25
N ARG A 14 -3.94 -16.74 1.33
CA ARG A 14 -5.22 -17.21 0.80
C ARG A 14 -5.34 -16.70 -0.63
N LEU A 15 -6.06 -17.43 -1.47
CA LEU A 15 -6.38 -16.99 -2.84
C LEU A 15 -6.96 -15.55 -2.88
N GLY A 16 -7.73 -15.16 -1.86
CA GLY A 16 -8.27 -13.80 -1.73
C GLY A 16 -7.20 -12.72 -1.52
N ASP A 17 -6.05 -13.05 -0.95
CA ASP A 17 -4.95 -12.10 -0.76
C ASP A 17 -4.27 -11.79 -2.09
N GLU A 18 -3.99 -12.83 -2.89
CA GLU A 18 -3.38 -12.70 -4.22
C GLU A 18 -4.29 -11.93 -5.17
N LEU A 19 -5.57 -12.32 -5.24
CA LEU A 19 -6.55 -11.63 -6.07
C LEU A 19 -6.72 -10.16 -5.66
N TRP A 20 -6.68 -9.85 -4.36
CA TRP A 20 -6.74 -8.46 -3.90
C TRP A 20 -5.53 -7.66 -4.38
N VAL A 21 -4.32 -8.23 -4.33
CA VAL A 21 -3.10 -7.59 -4.85
C VAL A 21 -3.23 -7.34 -6.36
N ASP A 22 -3.66 -8.34 -7.13
CA ASP A 22 -3.83 -8.23 -8.57
C ASP A 22 -4.84 -7.13 -8.93
N TRP A 23 -5.98 -7.08 -8.24
CA TRP A 23 -6.98 -6.05 -8.48
C TRP A 23 -6.48 -4.65 -8.11
N MET A 24 -5.80 -4.47 -6.99
CA MET A 24 -5.25 -3.18 -6.60
C MET A 24 -4.12 -2.72 -7.53
N ALA A 25 -3.26 -3.64 -7.97
CA ALA A 25 -2.24 -3.36 -8.97
C ALA A 25 -2.86 -2.99 -10.34
N GLY A 26 -3.88 -3.72 -10.78
CA GLY A 26 -4.65 -3.42 -11.99
C GLY A 26 -5.34 -2.06 -11.92
N ALA A 27 -5.97 -1.75 -10.79
CA ALA A 27 -6.61 -0.45 -10.57
C ALA A 27 -5.60 0.69 -10.67
N ARG A 28 -4.42 0.52 -10.07
CA ARG A 28 -3.33 1.49 -10.14
C ARG A 28 -2.79 1.66 -11.57
N ALA A 29 -2.54 0.56 -12.28
CA ALA A 29 -2.05 0.60 -13.66
C ALA A 29 -3.05 1.32 -14.58
N ALA A 30 -4.32 0.91 -14.54
CA ALA A 30 -5.41 1.57 -15.28
C ALA A 30 -5.53 3.05 -14.92
N TRP A 31 -5.41 3.38 -13.63
CA TRP A 31 -5.39 4.76 -13.18
C TRP A 31 -4.25 5.52 -13.84
N LEU A 32 -3.02 4.99 -13.86
CA LEU A 32 -1.82 5.59 -14.49
C LEU A 32 -1.90 5.69 -16.02
N ASP A 33 -2.69 4.83 -16.66
CA ASP A 33 -2.94 4.83 -18.10
C ASP A 33 -4.13 5.74 -18.52
N ASP A 34 -4.72 6.48 -17.58
CA ASP A 34 -5.86 7.39 -17.82
C ASP A 34 -7.12 6.62 -18.28
N ASP A 35 -7.29 5.37 -17.80
CA ASP A 35 -8.48 4.54 -17.95
C ASP A 35 -9.25 4.46 -16.62
N PRO A 36 -10.06 5.50 -16.28
CA PRO A 36 -10.79 5.53 -15.02
C PRO A 36 -11.88 4.47 -14.93
N ALA A 37 -12.40 3.98 -16.05
CA ALA A 37 -13.44 2.95 -16.06
C ALA A 37 -12.85 1.60 -15.63
N HIS A 38 -11.70 1.22 -16.18
CA HIS A 38 -11.01 0.01 -15.75
C HIS A 38 -10.47 0.13 -14.32
N ALA A 39 -9.93 1.29 -13.95
CA ALA A 39 -9.48 1.55 -12.58
C ALA A 39 -10.60 1.37 -11.55
N ALA A 40 -11.77 1.96 -11.82
CA ALA A 40 -12.96 1.83 -10.99
C ALA A 40 -13.42 0.36 -10.87
N ALA A 41 -13.48 -0.37 -12.00
CA ALA A 41 -13.89 -1.77 -12.00
C ALA A 41 -12.96 -2.64 -11.13
N CYS A 42 -11.64 -2.48 -11.28
CA CYS A 42 -10.66 -3.19 -10.46
C CYS A 42 -10.78 -2.83 -8.97
N CYS A 43 -10.93 -1.54 -8.62
CA CYS A 43 -11.13 -1.13 -7.24
C CYS A 43 -12.42 -1.70 -6.62
N SER A 44 -13.52 -1.76 -7.37
CA SER A 44 -14.75 -2.37 -6.89
C SER A 44 -14.59 -3.88 -6.64
N GLN A 45 -13.83 -4.60 -7.46
CA GLN A 45 -13.53 -6.02 -7.20
C GLN A 45 -12.64 -6.18 -5.96
N ALA A 46 -11.63 -5.32 -5.78
CA ALA A 46 -10.80 -5.30 -4.58
C ALA A 46 -11.63 -5.04 -3.30
N ASP A 47 -12.64 -4.16 -3.38
CA ASP A 47 -13.54 -3.85 -2.26
C ASP A 47 -14.38 -5.05 -1.82
N VAL A 48 -14.95 -5.78 -2.78
CA VAL A 48 -15.69 -7.01 -2.50
C VAL A 48 -14.81 -8.00 -1.73
N LEU A 49 -13.55 -8.17 -2.12
CA LEU A 49 -12.61 -9.03 -1.39
C LEU A 49 -12.23 -8.45 -0.02
N ALA A 50 -11.94 -7.15 0.05
CA ALA A 50 -11.54 -6.47 1.28
C ALA A 50 -12.64 -6.46 2.35
N SER A 51 -13.91 -6.53 1.94
CA SER A 51 -15.04 -6.68 2.85
C SER A 51 -14.98 -7.97 3.70
N GLY A 52 -14.28 -9.00 3.22
CA GLY A 52 -14.05 -10.26 3.93
C GLY A 52 -12.78 -10.28 4.79
N PHE A 53 -11.98 -9.22 4.79
CA PHE A 53 -10.83 -9.09 5.69
C PHE A 53 -11.24 -8.60 7.07
N GLU A 54 -10.36 -8.80 8.05
CA GLU A 54 -10.59 -8.32 9.42
C GLU A 54 -10.77 -6.79 9.44
N PRO A 55 -11.58 -6.24 10.37
CA PRO A 55 -11.88 -4.82 10.36
C PRO A 55 -10.67 -3.89 10.44
N ASP A 56 -9.60 -4.35 11.11
CA ASP A 56 -8.33 -3.65 11.30
C ASP A 56 -7.26 -4.04 10.26
N ASP A 57 -7.60 -4.80 9.22
CA ASP A 57 -6.66 -5.15 8.16
C ASP A 57 -6.32 -3.92 7.30
N PRO A 58 -5.03 -3.56 7.13
CA PRO A 58 -4.61 -2.37 6.39
C PRO A 58 -5.04 -2.41 4.91
N ARG A 59 -5.32 -3.58 4.35
CA ARG A 59 -5.84 -3.70 2.97
C ARG A 59 -7.24 -3.12 2.83
N ARG A 60 -8.06 -3.13 3.88
CA ARG A 60 -9.35 -2.42 3.89
C ARG A 60 -9.11 -0.92 3.78
N ALA A 61 -8.21 -0.38 4.60
CA ALA A 61 -7.87 1.04 4.57
C ALA A 61 -7.30 1.49 3.20
N ALA A 62 -6.43 0.68 2.60
CA ALA A 62 -5.91 0.93 1.25
C ALA A 62 -7.00 0.90 0.18
N THR A 63 -7.94 -0.06 0.27
CA THR A 63 -9.05 -0.17 -0.67
C THR A 63 -10.02 1.00 -0.54
N SER A 64 -10.39 1.37 0.69
CA SER A 64 -11.21 2.56 0.96
C SER A 64 -10.56 3.84 0.43
N HIS A 65 -9.24 3.98 0.58
CA HIS A 65 -8.50 5.10 0.01
C HIS A 65 -8.61 5.13 -1.52
N ALA A 66 -8.37 4.00 -2.20
CA ALA A 66 -8.46 3.94 -3.65
C ALA A 66 -9.89 4.21 -4.15
N LEU A 67 -10.92 3.67 -3.49
CA LEU A 67 -12.32 3.96 -3.81
C LEU A 67 -12.65 5.45 -3.67
N ALA A 68 -12.21 6.10 -2.59
CA ALA A 68 -12.44 7.53 -2.39
C ALA A 68 -11.94 8.37 -3.58
N LEU A 69 -10.86 7.92 -4.23
CA LEU A 69 -10.25 8.61 -5.36
C LEU A 69 -10.88 8.23 -6.72
N MET A 70 -11.17 6.94 -6.93
CA MET A 70 -11.58 6.40 -8.24
C MET A 70 -13.09 6.25 -8.42
N VAL A 71 -13.82 6.03 -7.34
CA VAL A 71 -15.27 5.79 -7.33
C VAL A 71 -15.89 6.61 -6.19
N PRO A 72 -15.86 7.95 -6.28
CA PRO A 72 -16.36 8.80 -5.19
C PRO A 72 -17.85 8.56 -4.95
N GLY A 73 -18.19 8.27 -3.69
CA GLY A 73 -19.57 8.14 -3.23
C GLY A 73 -20.32 9.49 -3.22
N PRO A 74 -21.61 9.48 -2.88
CA PRO A 74 -22.45 10.69 -2.84
C PRO A 74 -21.97 11.71 -1.79
N GLU A 75 -21.30 11.28 -0.73
CA GLU A 75 -20.68 12.13 0.29
C GLU A 75 -19.42 12.84 -0.21
N GLY A 76 -18.91 12.43 -1.38
CA GLY A 76 -17.75 13.02 -2.05
C GLY A 76 -16.40 12.48 -1.56
N VAL A 77 -15.35 12.93 -2.25
CA VAL A 77 -13.97 12.42 -2.05
C VAL A 77 -13.44 12.72 -0.64
N GLU A 78 -13.71 13.90 -0.09
CA GLU A 78 -13.17 14.28 1.24
C GLU A 78 -13.70 13.37 2.35
N ALA A 79 -14.99 13.03 2.33
CA ALA A 79 -15.57 12.09 3.28
C ALA A 79 -14.95 10.69 3.13
N GLY A 80 -14.75 10.23 1.89
CA GLY A 80 -14.06 8.97 1.61
C GLY A 80 -12.60 8.94 2.09
N LEU A 81 -11.87 10.05 1.94
CA LEU A 81 -10.49 10.18 2.43
C LEU A 81 -10.42 10.24 3.96
N GLU A 82 -11.38 10.88 4.63
CA GLU A 82 -11.49 10.84 6.09
C GLU A 82 -11.72 9.40 6.58
N ALA A 83 -12.68 8.69 6.00
CA ALA A 83 -12.94 7.29 6.34
C ALA A 83 -11.72 6.39 6.08
N ALA A 84 -10.98 6.61 5.00
CA ALA A 84 -9.75 5.90 4.72
C ALA A 84 -8.66 6.18 5.77
N LEU A 85 -8.52 7.43 6.22
CA LEU A 85 -7.58 7.82 7.27
C LEU A 85 -7.93 7.14 8.60
N GLU A 86 -9.22 7.14 8.99
CA GLU A 86 -9.71 6.44 10.17
C GLU A 86 -9.41 4.93 10.11
N ALA A 87 -9.62 4.31 8.95
CA ALA A 87 -9.31 2.89 8.74
C ALA A 87 -7.81 2.60 8.89
N TRP A 88 -6.93 3.47 8.39
CA TRP A 88 -5.48 3.33 8.59
C TRP A 88 -5.07 3.48 10.06
N GLN A 89 -5.69 4.40 10.79
CA GLN A 89 -5.46 4.58 12.23
C GLN A 89 -5.93 3.37 13.03
N ALA A 90 -7.05 2.76 12.62
CA ALA A 90 -7.61 1.57 13.24
C ALA A 90 -6.79 0.29 12.98
N ALA A 91 -5.87 0.28 12.01
CA ALA A 91 -5.07 -0.90 11.65
C ALA A 91 -3.89 -1.22 12.59
N GLY A 92 -3.68 -0.42 13.64
CA GLY A 92 -2.63 -0.64 14.64
C GLY A 92 -2.66 -2.04 15.29
N PRO A 93 -3.81 -2.54 15.78
CA PRO A 93 -3.88 -3.86 16.41
C PRO A 93 -3.52 -5.01 15.47
N TRP A 94 -3.73 -4.87 14.16
CA TRP A 94 -3.33 -5.87 13.17
C TRP A 94 -1.81 -6.05 13.18
N VAL A 95 -1.04 -4.95 13.23
CA VAL A 95 0.43 -4.98 13.32
C VAL A 95 0.93 -5.70 14.57
N GLU A 96 0.22 -5.58 15.69
CA GLU A 96 0.62 -6.25 16.93
C GLU A 96 0.46 -7.77 16.86
N ARG A 97 -0.54 -8.24 16.09
CA ARG A 97 -0.87 -9.67 15.92
C ARG A 97 -0.14 -10.35 14.76
N MET A 98 0.54 -9.58 13.89
CA MET A 98 1.26 -10.14 12.74
C MET A 98 2.21 -11.28 13.12
N ALA A 99 2.16 -12.35 12.34
CA ALA A 99 3.12 -13.44 12.42
C ALA A 99 4.41 -13.04 11.69
N LEU A 100 5.24 -12.24 12.36
CA LEU A 100 6.50 -11.75 11.79
C LEU A 100 7.56 -12.87 11.82
N GLY A 101 7.83 -13.43 10.64
CA GLY A 101 8.86 -14.44 10.45
C GLY A 101 10.26 -13.88 10.73
N VAL A 102 11.08 -14.66 11.44
CA VAL A 102 12.51 -14.39 11.50
C VAL A 102 13.12 -14.68 10.14
N ARG A 103 13.61 -13.65 9.45
CA ARG A 103 14.35 -13.83 8.20
C ARG A 103 15.72 -14.43 8.50
N ALA A 104 15.95 -15.68 8.07
CA ALA A 104 17.25 -16.32 8.19
C ALA A 104 18.34 -15.47 7.51
N ARG A 105 19.35 -15.07 8.27
CA ARG A 105 20.51 -14.32 7.79
C ARG A 105 21.70 -15.28 7.66
N SER A 106 22.43 -15.20 6.56
CA SER A 106 23.48 -16.15 6.17
C SER A 106 24.79 -16.06 6.96
N SER A 107 24.79 -15.51 8.19
CA SER A 107 25.99 -15.50 9.03
C SER A 107 25.71 -15.96 10.46
N LEU A 108 26.60 -16.82 10.97
CA LEU A 108 26.61 -17.28 12.37
C LEU A 108 26.63 -16.11 13.36
N PHE A 109 27.23 -14.98 12.99
CA PHE A 109 27.21 -13.76 13.80
C PHE A 109 25.79 -13.23 14.01
N HIS A 110 24.97 -13.15 12.94
CA HIS A 110 23.57 -12.73 13.04
C HIS A 110 22.76 -13.70 13.89
N MET A 111 22.97 -15.01 13.72
CA MET A 111 22.29 -16.02 14.53
C MET A 111 22.61 -15.86 16.03
N ARG A 112 23.87 -15.56 16.38
CA ARG A 112 24.27 -15.31 17.78
C ARG A 112 23.66 -14.03 18.34
N LEU A 113 23.65 -12.95 17.56
CA LEU A 113 22.99 -11.69 17.95
C LEU A 113 21.48 -11.90 18.16
N GLU A 114 20.85 -12.62 17.25
CA GLU A 114 19.42 -12.93 17.33
C GLU A 114 19.10 -13.81 18.54
N SER A 115 19.92 -14.83 18.81
CA SER A 115 19.78 -15.63 20.02
C SER A 115 19.95 -14.80 21.30
N LYS A 116 20.86 -13.82 21.31
CA LYS A 116 21.11 -12.94 22.46
C LYS A 116 20.00 -11.91 22.68
N HIS A 117 19.34 -11.47 21.61
CA HIS A 117 18.36 -10.39 21.62
C HIS A 117 16.97 -10.85 21.14
N ARG A 118 16.60 -12.11 21.40
CA ARG A 118 15.38 -12.74 20.84
C ARG A 118 14.10 -11.92 21.09
N GLY A 119 13.99 -11.23 22.23
CA GLY A 119 12.83 -10.37 22.52
C GLY A 119 12.78 -9.06 21.73
N VAL A 120 13.92 -8.56 21.23
CA VAL A 120 14.02 -7.24 20.60
C VAL A 120 13.72 -7.28 19.10
N TYR A 121 14.02 -8.40 18.43
CA TYR A 121 13.84 -8.54 16.99
C TYR A 121 12.38 -8.41 16.52
N PRO A 122 11.40 -9.05 17.19
CA PRO A 122 9.98 -8.85 16.86
C PRO A 122 9.56 -7.38 17.01
N ASP A 123 10.05 -6.68 18.02
CA ASP A 123 9.71 -5.26 18.23
C ASP A 123 10.31 -4.35 17.16
N ILE A 124 11.54 -4.63 16.70
CA ILE A 124 12.12 -3.93 15.55
C ILE A 124 11.28 -4.20 14.30
N ALA A 125 10.85 -5.44 14.06
CA ALA A 125 10.01 -5.79 12.93
C ALA A 125 8.63 -5.10 12.98
N ARG A 126 7.97 -5.10 14.14
CA ARG A 126 6.72 -4.35 14.35
C ARG A 126 6.92 -2.86 14.17
N GLN A 127 8.04 -2.30 14.64
CA GLN A 127 8.33 -0.88 14.46
C GLN A 127 8.42 -0.51 12.97
N ARG A 128 8.94 -1.39 12.12
CA ARG A 128 8.93 -1.21 10.65
C ARG A 128 7.51 -1.26 10.10
N CYS A 129 6.70 -2.22 10.52
CA CYS A 129 5.29 -2.32 10.13
C CYS A 129 4.48 -1.08 10.55
N ARG A 130 4.71 -0.54 11.76
CA ARG A 130 4.08 0.72 12.20
C ARG A 130 4.49 1.90 11.31
N LYS A 131 5.72 1.92 10.78
CA LYS A 131 6.10 2.93 9.77
C LYS A 131 5.29 2.75 8.49
N MET A 132 5.05 1.52 8.02
CA MET A 132 4.25 1.29 6.82
C MET A 132 2.81 1.78 6.96
N LEU A 133 2.17 1.58 8.14
CA LEU A 133 0.87 2.20 8.43
C LEU A 133 0.95 3.73 8.31
N ARG A 134 2.00 4.35 8.85
CA ARG A 134 2.23 5.80 8.71
C ARG A 134 2.42 6.24 7.27
N ALA A 135 3.05 5.42 6.43
CA ALA A 135 3.18 5.70 5.01
C ALA A 135 1.81 5.74 4.30
N GLY A 136 0.90 4.83 4.67
CA GLY A 136 -0.49 4.82 4.20
C GLY A 136 -1.25 6.09 4.61
N MET A 137 -1.23 6.42 5.91
CA MET A 137 -1.84 7.66 6.43
C MET A 137 -1.27 8.92 5.77
N ALA A 138 0.05 9.00 5.65
CA ALA A 138 0.72 10.14 5.05
C ALA A 138 0.35 10.35 3.57
N LEU A 139 0.01 9.28 2.83
CA LEU A 139 -0.51 9.43 1.47
C LEU A 139 -1.90 10.06 1.48
N VAL A 140 -2.80 9.61 2.36
CA VAL A 140 -4.14 10.20 2.51
C VAL A 140 -4.05 11.68 2.87
N ASP A 141 -3.20 12.03 3.83
CA ASP A 141 -2.98 13.43 4.24
C ASP A 141 -2.45 14.29 3.09
N ALA A 142 -1.55 13.75 2.28
CA ALA A 142 -1.03 14.43 1.11
C ALA A 142 -2.15 14.72 0.08
N GLU A 143 -3.03 13.76 -0.19
CA GLU A 143 -4.19 13.94 -1.08
C GLU A 143 -5.14 15.04 -0.58
N ARG A 144 -5.49 14.99 0.71
CA ARG A 144 -6.34 16.00 1.35
C ARG A 144 -5.71 17.39 1.32
N ALA A 145 -4.41 17.50 1.58
CA ALA A 145 -3.68 18.77 1.50
C ALA A 145 -3.67 19.31 0.06
N ALA A 146 -3.43 18.44 -0.92
CA ALA A 146 -3.41 18.83 -2.33
C ALA A 146 -4.77 19.28 -2.87
N ARG A 147 -5.88 18.76 -2.33
CA ARG A 147 -7.25 19.20 -2.66
C ARG A 147 -7.60 20.54 -2.04
N ARG A 148 -7.06 20.83 -0.85
CA ARG A 148 -7.16 22.14 -0.19
C ARG A 148 -6.22 23.20 -0.77
N GLY A 149 -5.31 22.81 -1.67
CA GLY A 149 -4.27 23.71 -2.19
C GLY A 149 -3.15 24.02 -1.20
N ASP A 150 -3.06 23.27 -0.10
CA ASP A 150 -2.02 23.44 0.92
C ASP A 150 -0.76 22.66 0.51
N ARG A 151 0.10 23.34 -0.27
CA ARG A 151 1.35 22.77 -0.77
C ARG A 151 2.30 22.38 0.36
N GLN A 152 2.38 23.16 1.42
CA GLN A 152 3.31 22.90 2.52
C GLN A 152 2.91 21.64 3.29
N ALA A 153 1.62 21.49 3.62
CA ALA A 153 1.12 20.28 4.27
C ALA A 153 1.29 19.05 3.37
N MET A 154 1.03 19.19 2.06
CA MET A 154 1.24 18.11 1.09
C MET A 154 2.70 17.65 1.04
N GLU A 155 3.65 18.58 0.93
CA GLU A 155 5.09 18.27 0.89
C GLU A 155 5.57 17.62 2.20
N ALA A 156 5.08 18.09 3.35
CA ALA A 156 5.37 17.49 4.66
C ALA A 156 4.84 16.06 4.79
N ALA A 157 3.60 15.81 4.33
CA ALA A 157 3.01 14.48 4.31
C ALA A 157 3.80 13.52 3.40
N LEU A 158 4.18 13.96 2.20
CA LEU A 158 5.04 13.17 1.30
C LEU A 158 6.44 12.91 1.88
N ALA A 159 7.00 13.86 2.64
CA ALA A 159 8.25 13.64 3.36
C ALA A 159 8.10 12.54 4.44
N CYS A 160 7.03 12.60 5.23
CA CYS A 160 6.69 11.57 6.21
C CYS A 160 6.54 10.18 5.56
N ARG A 161 5.86 10.11 4.40
CA ARG A 161 5.74 8.87 3.61
C ARG A 161 7.10 8.32 3.17
N ARG A 162 7.99 9.17 2.66
CA ARG A 162 9.35 8.76 2.26
C ARG A 162 10.17 8.25 3.44
N ASP A 163 10.13 8.96 4.57
CA ASP A 163 10.86 8.58 5.79
C ASP A 163 10.37 7.25 6.38
N ALA A 164 9.07 6.96 6.22
CA ALA A 164 8.47 5.71 6.65
C ALA A 164 9.03 4.49 5.89
N PHE A 165 9.21 4.57 4.57
CA PHE A 165 9.84 3.52 3.76
C PHE A 165 11.36 3.42 3.97
N GLY A 166 12.01 4.53 4.33
CA GLY A 166 13.42 4.58 4.67
C GLY A 166 14.37 4.35 3.48
N ASP A 167 15.65 4.67 3.68
CA ASP A 167 16.68 4.67 2.62
C ASP A 167 17.24 3.27 2.26
N ARG A 168 16.88 2.22 3.02
CA ARG A 168 17.62 0.93 3.02
C ARG A 168 16.76 -0.31 2.82
N GLU A 169 15.44 -0.20 2.74
CA GLU A 169 14.60 -1.38 2.65
C GLU A 169 14.47 -1.81 1.19
N SER A 170 15.39 -2.67 0.75
CA SER A 170 15.41 -3.22 -0.61
C SER A 170 14.08 -3.82 -1.08
N ALA A 171 13.22 -4.29 -0.16
CA ALA A 171 11.88 -4.79 -0.49
C ALA A 171 10.88 -3.65 -0.73
N ALA A 172 10.83 -2.66 0.16
CA ALA A 172 10.04 -1.44 -0.01
C ALA A 172 10.45 -0.69 -1.28
N ALA A 173 11.76 -0.54 -1.49
CA ALA A 173 12.32 0.15 -2.64
C ALA A 173 12.18 -0.67 -3.93
N ALA A 174 12.27 -1.99 -3.87
CA ALA A 174 11.94 -2.86 -5.01
C ALA A 174 10.46 -2.80 -5.38
N MET A 175 9.58 -2.76 -4.39
CA MET A 175 8.15 -2.73 -4.63
C MET A 175 7.71 -1.33 -5.08
N ALA A 176 8.30 -0.27 -4.53
CA ALA A 176 8.17 1.10 -5.04
C ALA A 176 8.70 1.20 -6.50
N HIS A 177 9.85 0.59 -6.81
CA HIS A 177 10.40 0.54 -8.16
C HIS A 177 9.52 -0.28 -9.13
N TRP A 178 9.04 -1.45 -8.71
CA TRP A 178 8.07 -2.26 -9.46
C TRP A 178 6.79 -1.47 -9.75
N LEU A 179 6.42 -0.57 -8.84
CA LEU A 179 5.30 0.35 -9.00
C LEU A 179 5.67 1.62 -9.78
N GLY A 180 6.88 1.73 -10.34
CA GLY A 180 7.32 2.88 -11.13
C GLY A 180 7.59 4.14 -10.29
N GLU A 181 7.67 4.05 -8.96
CA GLU A 181 8.15 5.16 -8.13
C GLU A 181 9.69 5.21 -8.14
N LEU A 182 10.24 6.35 -8.59
CA LEU A 182 11.67 6.62 -8.55
C LEU A 182 12.14 6.86 -7.11
N VAL A 183 12.71 5.83 -6.47
CA VAL A 183 13.41 5.98 -5.19
C VAL A 183 14.81 6.55 -5.45
N ARG A 184 14.95 7.87 -5.36
CA ARG A 184 16.23 8.62 -5.42
C ARG A 184 17.14 8.28 -6.61
N GLY A 185 16.58 8.04 -7.80
CA GLY A 185 17.36 7.88 -9.03
C GLY A 185 18.21 6.61 -9.12
N ARG A 186 17.92 5.58 -8.31
CA ARG A 186 18.46 4.23 -8.48
C ARG A 186 17.37 3.30 -9.01
N GLU A 187 17.64 2.74 -10.18
CA GLU A 187 16.90 1.61 -10.74
C GLU A 187 17.20 0.38 -9.88
N ILE A 188 16.18 -0.20 -9.22
CA ILE A 188 16.34 -1.44 -8.45
C ILE A 188 15.82 -2.58 -9.31
N ASP A 189 16.68 -2.98 -10.25
CA ASP A 189 16.42 -3.94 -11.33
C ASP A 189 16.13 -5.40 -10.85
N ARG A 190 16.06 -5.64 -9.54
CA ARG A 190 16.02 -7.01 -8.97
C ARG A 190 14.65 -7.70 -9.04
N PHE A 191 13.60 -6.99 -9.46
CA PHE A 191 12.22 -7.49 -9.43
C PHE A 191 11.41 -7.08 -10.68
N ALA A 192 12.08 -6.71 -11.76
CA ALA A 192 11.44 -6.22 -12.99
C ALA A 192 10.50 -7.25 -13.65
N GLU A 193 10.74 -8.55 -13.43
CA GLU A 193 9.99 -9.61 -14.13
C GLU A 193 8.93 -10.29 -13.26
N HIS A 194 9.05 -10.26 -11.94
CA HIS A 194 8.12 -10.95 -11.02
C HIS A 194 8.01 -10.16 -9.71
N PRO A 195 6.79 -9.93 -9.17
CA PRO A 195 6.63 -9.35 -7.85
C PRO A 195 7.45 -10.18 -6.85
N PRO A 196 8.06 -9.57 -5.81
CA PRO A 196 8.76 -10.33 -4.79
C PRO A 196 7.83 -11.46 -4.32
N VAL A 197 8.35 -12.68 -4.17
CA VAL A 197 7.56 -13.78 -3.60
C VAL A 197 7.32 -13.44 -2.13
N VAL A 198 6.24 -12.72 -1.88
CA VAL A 198 5.91 -12.16 -0.58
C VAL A 198 5.08 -13.17 0.18
N ARG A 199 5.61 -13.69 1.30
CA ARG A 199 5.05 -14.88 1.98
C ARG A 199 4.67 -14.62 3.45
N ASP A 200 4.53 -13.37 3.86
CA ASP A 200 4.27 -13.01 5.27
C ASP A 200 3.32 -11.81 5.41
N ASP A 201 2.84 -11.54 6.62
CA ASP A 201 1.97 -10.38 6.89
C ASP A 201 2.67 -9.06 6.53
N GLU A 202 3.99 -8.98 6.67
CA GLU A 202 4.78 -7.78 6.34
C GLU A 202 4.51 -7.37 4.88
N ALA A 203 4.44 -8.34 3.97
CA ALA A 203 4.04 -8.13 2.60
C ALA A 203 2.67 -7.49 2.38
N ARG A 204 1.63 -8.01 3.05
CA ARG A 204 0.24 -7.57 2.88
C ARG A 204 0.15 -6.08 3.21
N LEU A 205 0.85 -5.68 4.26
CA LEU A 205 0.97 -4.30 4.68
C LEU A 205 1.74 -3.43 3.69
N TYR A 206 2.84 -3.92 3.12
CA TYR A 206 3.53 -3.17 2.07
C TYR A 206 2.66 -2.96 0.84
N ALA A 207 1.96 -4.00 0.38
CA ALA A 207 1.05 -3.92 -0.76
C ALA A 207 -0.04 -2.88 -0.48
N ALA A 208 -0.66 -2.91 0.70
CA ALA A 208 -1.62 -1.90 1.15
C ALA A 208 -1.04 -0.47 1.11
N ALA A 209 0.18 -0.27 1.60
CA ALA A 209 0.79 1.06 1.66
C ALA A 209 1.21 1.61 0.27
N LEU A 210 1.46 0.73 -0.70
CA LEU A 210 2.08 1.10 -1.98
C LEU A 210 1.13 1.04 -3.18
N LEU A 211 0.10 0.19 -3.17
CA LEU A 211 -0.78 -0.02 -4.32
C LEU A 211 -1.84 1.07 -4.52
N VAL A 212 -2.01 1.99 -3.58
CA VAL A 212 -2.87 3.16 -3.81
C VAL A 212 -2.13 4.16 -4.67
N PRO A 213 -2.61 4.50 -5.89
CA PRO A 213 -1.95 5.50 -6.72
C PRO A 213 -2.01 6.87 -6.04
N PRO A 214 -0.91 7.64 -6.02
CA PRO A 214 -1.00 9.06 -5.77
C PRO A 214 -1.73 9.75 -6.93
N THR A 215 -2.70 10.62 -6.63
CA THR A 215 -3.31 11.52 -7.63
C THR A 215 -2.53 12.81 -7.82
N LEU A 216 -1.46 12.98 -7.03
CA LEU A 216 -0.63 14.18 -6.94
C LEU A 216 0.23 14.48 -8.17
N ASP A 217 0.07 13.78 -9.29
CA ASP A 217 0.81 14.09 -10.52
C ASP A 217 0.39 15.46 -11.08
N PRO A 218 1.26 16.49 -11.01
CA PRO A 218 0.94 17.82 -11.53
C PRO A 218 0.70 17.80 -13.05
N ALA A 219 1.33 16.88 -13.78
CA ALA A 219 1.16 16.75 -15.22
C ALA A 219 -0.27 16.32 -15.58
N ARG A 220 -0.93 15.52 -14.72
CA ARG A 220 -2.33 15.13 -14.89
C ARG A 220 -3.30 16.27 -14.64
N ARG A 221 -3.06 17.11 -13.63
CA ARG A 221 -3.87 18.33 -13.42
C ARG A 221 -3.79 19.26 -14.62
N LEU A 222 -2.59 19.40 -15.21
CA LEU A 222 -2.40 20.20 -16.42
C LEU A 222 -3.12 19.59 -17.64
N ASN A 223 -2.96 18.29 -17.87
CA ASN A 223 -3.58 17.60 -19.00
C ASN A 223 -5.12 17.56 -18.89
N ALA A 224 -5.67 17.35 -17.70
CA ALA A 224 -7.12 17.40 -17.48
C ALA A 224 -7.68 18.82 -17.73
N ALA A 225 -6.99 19.86 -17.26
CA ALA A 225 -7.35 21.24 -17.52
C ALA A 225 -7.29 21.59 -19.02
N MET A 226 -6.26 21.10 -19.74
CA MET A 226 -6.12 21.33 -21.18
C MET A 226 -7.16 20.58 -22.03
N ARG A 227 -7.55 19.36 -21.65
CA ARG A 227 -8.61 18.59 -22.34
C ARG A 227 -10.00 19.18 -22.11
N GLY A 228 -10.27 19.76 -20.94
CA GLY A 228 -11.51 20.48 -20.66
C GLY A 228 -11.64 21.79 -21.45
N ALA A 229 -10.53 22.50 -21.69
CA ALA A 229 -10.51 23.76 -22.43
C ALA A 229 -10.72 23.60 -23.95
N SER A 230 -10.53 22.40 -24.53
CA SER A 230 -10.70 22.15 -25.98
C SER A 230 -12.12 21.73 -26.39
N ARG A 231 -13.08 21.70 -25.46
CA ARG A 231 -14.49 21.32 -25.72
C ARG A 231 -15.48 22.48 -25.61
N VAL A 232 -15.00 23.72 -25.60
CA VAL A 232 -15.81 24.96 -25.63
C VAL A 232 -15.58 25.66 -26.97
#